data_AF-A0A7Y9WA61-F1
#
_entry.id   AF-A0A7Y9WA61-F1
#
_cell.length_a   1.000
_cell.length_b   1.000
_cell.length_c   1.000
_cell.angle_alpha   90.00
_cell.angle_beta   90.00
_cell.angle_gamma   90.00
#
_symmetry.space_group_name_H-M   'P 1'
#
loop_
_entity.id
_entity.type
_entity.pdbx_description
1 polymer ?
#
loop_
_entity_poly.entity_id
_entity_poly.type
_entity_poly.pdbx_seq_one_letter_code
_entity_poly.pdbx_strand_id
1 'polypeptide(L)'
;MRHTDGVFPGRVIFDHLPKTAGQAINAWLTQVLGPGCVTENLNGDHRDLIRRYGGLYSIISGHIHFLGAERLDPRYQYFTCLREPLDRAVSWMFYVLNDAGAARDTIYLKEGARQFLATDGHETSREFLESITNPYTEHFCRILGNGTESDEVKVVNALAAIRQYDVIGVYEEMPDFLADVAALINIPAPMEIERVNVTSERKATTGITSALRDRILALNRLDFRLYAEVNSSRPSGTKNRSEIVSLPRALGWQRYKRVVDRVFSTPDISVGGARIREGHVIQHGQLMTFDVDFLLSRMIFDLEMGIHLFDSDKNRVFCTDSTSLGQKYGSLSSGPYRVSHHVIADLPAGKYTAGFSFFEYSNEGRKDLAWHEVMCEFDVYHHVRRNFTGYAYLPAEICIRPLSLTAGFKIEGPEVLRFSGGDSRLHTQVGLRNENNEIVCKGQIGYLTFGPYIALTPGTYRVAVRGALGGGGLAGARLDVAIDKGARIVAECVLGEPDRNGCFANLPISLNEQCSDLEVRVWVSSGTDLRLSMIEIERSRLDVAASVSGCDARLSLQADMPTEHGVRTKVCLG
;
A
#
# COMPACT_ATOMS: atom_id res chain seq x y z
N MET A 1 11.59 -19.69 -23.77
CA MET A 1 11.10 -18.66 -24.71
C MET A 1 10.41 -17.57 -23.90
N ARG A 2 11.03 -16.40 -23.76
CA ARG A 2 10.41 -15.20 -23.20
C ARG A 2 10.34 -14.17 -24.33
N HIS A 3 9.21 -14.10 -25.00
CA HIS A 3 8.81 -12.94 -25.78
C HIS A 3 7.72 -12.24 -24.96
N THR A 4 8.12 -11.19 -24.25
CA THR A 4 7.19 -10.18 -23.73
C THR A 4 7.27 -9.03 -24.71
N ASP A 5 6.37 -9.02 -25.70
CA ASP A 5 6.15 -7.84 -26.52
C ASP A 5 5.76 -6.66 -25.60
N GLY A 6 6.40 -5.52 -25.85
CA GLY A 6 6.47 -4.39 -24.94
C GLY A 6 5.14 -3.68 -24.73
N VAL A 7 4.46 -4.01 -23.63
CA VAL A 7 3.56 -3.07 -22.98
C VAL A 7 4.41 -2.28 -22.00
N PHE A 8 4.77 -1.04 -22.36
CA PHE A 8 5.26 -0.06 -21.39
C PHE A 8 4.17 0.09 -20.31
N PRO A 9 4.44 -0.19 -19.03
CA PRO A 9 3.39 -0.25 -18.00
C PRO A 9 2.76 1.12 -17.68
N GLY A 10 3.23 2.21 -18.31
CA GLY A 10 2.65 3.55 -18.18
C GLY A 10 2.83 4.19 -16.80
N ARG A 11 3.64 3.57 -15.93
CA ARG A 11 3.77 3.90 -14.51
C ARG A 11 5.22 4.15 -14.16
N VAL A 12 5.53 5.40 -13.88
CA VAL A 12 6.89 5.86 -13.59
C VAL A 12 6.92 6.57 -12.25
N ILE A 13 8.02 6.39 -11.53
CA ILE A 13 8.33 7.14 -10.32
C ILE A 13 9.57 7.99 -10.58
N PHE A 14 9.38 9.30 -10.48
CA PHE A 14 10.49 10.24 -10.39
C PHE A 14 10.83 10.43 -8.91
N ASP A 15 11.86 9.71 -8.45
CA ASP A 15 12.44 9.90 -7.13
C ASP A 15 13.30 11.16 -7.12
N HIS A 16 12.70 12.26 -6.70
CA HIS A 16 13.29 13.58 -6.72
C HIS A 16 14.08 13.81 -5.42
N LEU A 17 15.40 14.00 -5.56
CA LEU A 17 16.26 14.36 -4.45
C LEU A 17 16.37 15.89 -4.27
N PRO A 18 16.49 16.39 -3.04
CA PRO A 18 16.63 17.83 -2.81
C PRO A 18 17.81 18.44 -3.57
N LYS A 19 17.53 19.54 -4.28
CA LYS A 19 18.50 20.39 -5.00
C LYS A 19 19.19 19.73 -6.20
N THR A 20 18.56 18.72 -6.80
CA THR A 20 19.00 18.07 -8.06
C THR A 20 18.11 18.42 -9.26
N ALA A 21 17.51 19.61 -9.25
CA ALA A 21 16.64 20.15 -10.31
C ALA A 21 15.29 19.46 -10.52
N GLY A 22 14.80 18.63 -9.59
CA GLY A 22 13.56 17.91 -9.82
C GLY A 22 12.30 18.77 -9.89
N GLN A 23 12.30 20.02 -9.40
CA GLN A 23 11.21 20.96 -9.67
C GLN A 23 11.14 21.34 -11.16
N ALA A 24 12.29 21.60 -11.80
CA ALA A 24 12.35 21.92 -13.23
C ALA A 24 11.98 20.70 -14.10
N ILE A 25 12.43 19.51 -13.70
CA ILE A 25 12.08 18.25 -14.39
C ILE A 25 10.57 17.95 -14.24
N ASN A 26 10.01 18.10 -13.03
CA ASN A 26 8.57 17.94 -12.81
C ASN A 26 7.76 18.95 -13.64
N ALA A 27 8.19 20.21 -13.71
CA ALA A 27 7.55 21.23 -14.52
C ALA A 27 7.57 20.89 -16.02
N TRP A 28 8.72 20.43 -16.53
CA TRP A 28 8.83 19.95 -17.91
C TRP A 28 7.89 18.78 -18.20
N LEU A 29 7.90 17.75 -17.34
CA LEU A 29 7.02 16.58 -17.51
C LEU A 29 5.54 17.00 -17.46
N THR A 30 5.17 17.87 -16.54
CA THR A 30 3.81 18.42 -16.41
C THR A 30 3.42 19.24 -17.63
N GLN A 31 4.33 20.03 -18.20
CA GLN A 31 4.09 20.82 -19.40
C GLN A 31 3.86 19.93 -20.64
N VAL A 32 4.64 18.85 -20.77
CA VAL A 32 4.58 17.94 -21.91
C VAL A 32 3.41 16.97 -21.81
N LEU A 33 3.16 16.37 -20.65
CA LEU A 33 2.16 15.32 -20.46
C LEU A 33 0.81 15.86 -19.97
N GLY A 34 0.82 16.96 -19.23
CA GLY A 34 -0.35 17.55 -18.59
C GLY A 34 -0.42 17.24 -17.08
N PRO A 35 -1.06 18.12 -16.30
CA PRO A 35 -1.15 17.98 -14.83
C PRO A 35 -2.00 16.79 -14.37
N GLY A 36 -2.79 16.17 -15.25
CA GLY A 36 -3.50 14.91 -14.95
C GLY A 36 -2.62 13.67 -15.06
N CYS A 37 -1.42 13.78 -15.64
CA CYS A 37 -0.51 12.64 -15.85
C CYS A 37 0.66 12.62 -14.87
N VAL A 38 1.02 13.76 -14.30
CA VAL A 38 2.16 13.94 -13.40
C VAL A 38 1.67 14.54 -12.09
N THR A 39 2.01 13.93 -10.95
CA THR A 39 1.67 14.53 -9.66
C THR A 39 2.41 15.85 -9.48
N GLU A 40 1.86 16.74 -8.65
CA GLU A 40 2.66 17.81 -8.04
C GLU A 40 3.86 17.20 -7.30
N ASN A 41 4.85 18.02 -6.93
CA ASN A 41 6.05 17.52 -6.27
C ASN A 41 5.73 17.09 -4.82
N LEU A 42 5.47 15.79 -4.65
CA LEU A 42 5.02 15.22 -3.39
C LEU A 42 6.16 15.05 -2.38
N ASN A 43 5.79 14.80 -1.13
CA ASN A 43 6.70 14.34 -0.08
C ASN A 43 6.00 13.24 0.71
N GLY A 44 6.60 12.05 0.80
CA GLY A 44 6.00 10.95 1.55
C GLY A 44 6.64 9.59 1.32
N ASP A 45 6.16 8.60 2.07
CA ASP A 45 6.68 7.24 2.02
C ASP A 45 6.31 6.53 0.70
N HIS A 46 7.25 5.78 0.14
CA HIS A 46 7.15 5.12 -1.17
C HIS A 46 5.83 4.36 -1.38
N ARG A 47 5.53 3.40 -0.50
CA ARG A 47 4.28 2.61 -0.56
C ARG A 47 3.04 3.46 -0.42
N ASP A 48 3.11 4.51 0.38
CA ASP A 48 1.97 5.34 0.69
C ASP A 48 1.64 6.28 -0.48
N LEU A 49 2.67 6.78 -1.17
CA LEU A 49 2.53 7.49 -2.44
C LEU A 49 1.94 6.57 -3.53
N ILE A 50 2.46 5.36 -3.69
CA ILE A 50 1.90 4.38 -4.64
C ILE A 50 0.44 4.06 -4.31
N ARG A 51 0.11 3.87 -3.03
CA ARG A 51 -1.25 3.56 -2.59
C ARG A 51 -2.23 4.69 -2.89
N ARG A 52 -1.81 5.95 -2.72
CA ARG A 52 -2.68 7.12 -2.89
C ARG A 52 -2.79 7.60 -4.34
N TYR A 53 -1.70 7.53 -5.10
CA TYR A 53 -1.60 8.15 -6.42
C TYR A 53 -1.38 7.14 -7.55
N GLY A 54 -1.05 5.89 -7.21
CA GLY A 54 -0.87 4.82 -8.18
C GLY A 54 -2.18 4.50 -8.90
N GLY A 55 -2.13 4.52 -10.24
CA GLY A 55 -3.30 4.34 -11.10
C GLY A 55 -4.11 5.61 -11.35
N LEU A 56 -3.89 6.68 -10.57
CA LEU A 56 -4.44 8.02 -10.86
C LEU A 56 -3.50 8.82 -11.76
N TYR A 57 -2.19 8.69 -11.54
CA TYR A 57 -1.16 9.37 -12.32
C TYR A 57 -0.25 8.37 -13.02
N SER A 58 0.21 8.74 -14.21
CA SER A 58 1.22 7.98 -14.97
C SER A 58 2.61 8.18 -14.38
N ILE A 59 2.88 9.36 -13.82
CA ILE A 59 4.14 9.70 -13.17
C ILE A 59 3.87 10.21 -11.75
N ILE A 60 4.41 9.50 -10.76
CA ILE A 60 4.49 9.98 -9.38
C ILE A 60 5.85 10.64 -9.22
N SER A 61 5.85 11.93 -8.88
CA SER A 61 7.05 12.72 -8.69
C SER A 61 7.08 13.30 -7.28
N GLY A 62 8.20 13.12 -6.57
CA GLY A 62 8.32 13.67 -5.23
C GLY A 62 9.59 13.27 -4.50
N HIS A 63 9.76 13.84 -3.31
CA HIS A 63 10.73 13.40 -2.31
C HIS A 63 10.21 12.13 -1.66
N ILE A 64 10.74 10.98 -2.09
CA ILE A 64 10.26 9.68 -1.65
C ILE A 64 11.05 9.22 -0.43
N HIS A 65 10.37 8.75 0.61
CA HIS A 65 11.02 8.13 1.75
C HIS A 65 10.90 6.62 1.66
N PHE A 66 12.03 5.93 1.84
CA PHE A 66 12.05 4.47 1.88
C PHE A 66 12.15 3.96 3.32
N LEU A 67 11.25 3.05 3.69
CA LEU A 67 11.14 2.49 5.04
C LEU A 67 11.68 1.05 5.10
N GLY A 68 12.95 0.90 5.50
CA GLY A 68 13.47 -0.35 6.05
C GLY A 68 13.44 -1.56 5.12
N ALA A 69 14.26 -1.56 4.08
CA ALA A 69 14.47 -2.68 3.14
C ALA A 69 13.21 -3.06 2.33
N GLU A 70 12.34 -2.08 2.04
CA GLU A 70 11.06 -2.35 1.38
C GLU A 70 11.14 -2.68 -0.12
N ARG A 71 12.32 -2.46 -0.74
CA ARG A 71 12.62 -2.63 -2.17
C ARG A 71 11.80 -1.71 -3.08
N LEU A 72 12.24 -1.58 -4.33
CA LEU A 72 11.46 -0.90 -5.37
C LEU A 72 10.24 -1.75 -5.75
N ASP A 73 9.11 -1.11 -6.03
CA ASP A 73 7.90 -1.79 -6.51
C ASP A 73 8.09 -2.17 -7.99
N PRO A 74 8.07 -3.46 -8.35
CA PRO A 74 8.42 -3.92 -9.69
C PRO A 74 7.39 -3.54 -10.76
N ARG A 75 6.24 -2.94 -10.38
CA ARG A 75 5.22 -2.46 -11.32
C ARG A 75 5.54 -1.08 -11.88
N TYR A 76 6.54 -0.39 -11.31
CA TYR A 76 6.94 0.95 -11.70
C TYR A 76 8.35 0.94 -12.27
N GLN A 77 8.60 1.86 -13.18
CA GLN A 77 9.95 2.23 -13.58
C GLN A 77 10.40 3.44 -12.76
N TYR A 78 11.69 3.52 -12.45
CA TYR A 78 12.25 4.52 -11.56
C TYR A 78 13.33 5.32 -12.25
N PHE A 79 13.29 6.63 -12.07
CA PHE A 79 14.41 7.47 -12.42
C PHE A 79 14.72 8.50 -11.34
N THR A 80 15.99 8.91 -11.27
CA THR A 80 16.48 9.90 -10.32
C THR A 80 17.64 10.71 -10.92
N CYS A 81 17.94 11.84 -10.31
CA CYS A 81 19.06 12.71 -10.68
C CYS A 81 19.88 13.04 -9.44
N LEU A 82 21.19 12.80 -9.51
CA LEU A 82 22.17 13.20 -8.52
C LEU A 82 22.79 14.55 -8.89
N ARG A 83 23.51 15.15 -7.95
CA ARG A 83 24.35 16.33 -8.18
C ARG A 83 25.64 16.12 -7.40
N GLU A 84 26.73 16.74 -7.83
CA GLU A 84 27.97 16.69 -7.09
C GLU A 84 27.73 17.04 -5.59
N PRO A 85 28.14 16.17 -4.63
CA PRO A 85 27.71 16.29 -3.24
C PRO A 85 28.05 17.62 -2.55
N LEU A 86 29.22 18.20 -2.82
CA LEU A 86 29.58 19.52 -2.27
C LEU A 86 28.69 20.61 -2.86
N ASP A 87 28.49 20.63 -4.17
CA ASP A 87 27.65 21.61 -4.83
C ASP A 87 26.17 21.52 -4.39
N ARG A 88 25.67 20.29 -4.20
CA ARG A 88 24.34 20.04 -3.61
C ARG A 88 24.25 20.56 -2.19
N ALA A 89 25.24 20.29 -1.34
CA ALA A 89 25.25 20.75 0.05
C ALA A 89 25.27 22.28 0.15
N VAL A 90 26.08 22.95 -0.67
CA VAL A 90 26.09 24.42 -0.79
C VAL A 90 24.73 24.94 -1.26
N SER A 91 24.17 24.35 -2.31
CA SER A 91 22.85 24.72 -2.83
C SER A 91 21.73 24.56 -1.78
N TRP A 92 21.81 23.53 -0.95
CA TRP A 92 20.86 23.28 0.14
C TRP A 92 20.98 24.30 1.27
N MET A 93 22.18 24.61 1.74
CA MET A 93 22.43 25.63 2.77
C MET A 93 21.80 26.97 2.42
N PHE A 94 22.12 27.51 1.25
CA PHE A 94 21.62 28.82 0.82
C PHE A 94 20.11 28.80 0.55
N TYR A 95 19.57 27.68 0.07
CA TYR A 95 18.12 27.53 -0.09
C TYR A 95 17.40 27.57 1.24
N VAL A 96 17.90 26.84 2.24
CA VAL A 96 17.33 26.83 3.59
C VAL A 96 17.35 28.25 4.17
N LEU A 97 18.46 28.98 4.03
CA LEU A 97 18.56 30.35 4.53
C LEU A 97 17.59 31.33 3.84
N ASN A 98 17.59 31.33 2.50
CA ASN A 98 17.08 32.46 1.73
C ASN A 98 15.68 32.21 1.17
N ASP A 99 15.37 30.97 0.80
CA ASP A 99 14.18 30.64 0.00
C ASP A 99 13.18 29.74 0.72
N ALA A 100 13.60 28.95 1.72
CA ALA A 100 12.68 28.13 2.49
C ALA A 100 11.68 29.03 3.24
N GLY A 101 10.39 28.67 3.25
CA GLY A 101 9.38 29.41 4.01
C GLY A 101 9.67 29.43 5.52
N ALA A 102 9.08 30.37 6.25
CA ALA A 102 9.13 30.43 7.72
C ALA A 102 7.95 29.65 8.32
N ALA A 103 8.01 28.33 8.25
CA ALA A 103 7.07 27.42 8.92
C ALA A 103 7.70 26.87 10.20
N ARG A 104 6.89 26.37 11.14
CA ARG A 104 7.37 25.86 12.43
C ARG A 104 8.47 24.80 12.27
N ASP A 105 8.37 23.98 11.23
CA ASP A 105 9.28 22.87 10.94
C ASP A 105 10.59 23.31 10.24
N THR A 106 10.62 24.53 9.68
CA THR A 106 11.82 25.07 8.99
C THR A 106 12.62 26.03 9.86
N ILE A 107 12.12 26.44 11.03
CA ILE A 107 12.83 27.34 11.95
C ILE A 107 14.15 26.73 12.41
N TYR A 108 14.14 25.47 12.87
CA TYR A 108 15.35 24.79 13.35
C TYR A 108 16.33 24.47 12.23
N LEU A 109 15.85 24.21 11.02
CA LEU A 109 16.68 24.06 9.83
C LEU A 109 17.38 25.38 9.46
N LYS A 110 16.64 26.50 9.48
CA LYS A 110 17.18 27.83 9.20
C LYS A 110 18.22 28.27 10.21
N GLU A 111 17.93 28.09 11.49
CA GLU A 111 18.86 28.46 12.56
C GLU A 111 20.12 27.58 12.51
N GLY A 112 19.96 26.26 12.32
CA GLY A 112 21.09 25.35 12.13
C GLY A 112 21.96 25.73 10.93
N ALA A 113 21.36 26.01 9.77
CA ALA A 113 22.10 26.46 8.59
C ALA A 113 22.87 27.77 8.83
N ARG A 114 22.27 28.72 9.55
CA ARG A 114 22.89 30.01 9.89
C ARG A 114 24.10 29.80 10.79
N GLN A 115 23.95 29.02 11.85
CA GLN A 115 25.05 28.71 12.78
C GLN A 115 26.16 27.92 12.08
N PHE A 116 25.78 26.94 11.25
CA PHE A 116 26.72 26.14 10.49
C PHE A 116 27.58 27.02 9.57
N LEU A 117 26.97 27.99 8.87
CA LEU A 117 27.72 28.92 8.03
C LEU A 117 28.55 29.92 8.83
N ALA A 118 28.04 30.43 9.96
CA ALA A 118 28.75 31.40 10.79
C ALA A 118 29.97 30.81 11.51
N THR A 119 29.97 29.50 11.75
CA THR A 119 31.00 28.78 12.49
C THR A 119 31.83 27.85 11.62
N ASP A 120 31.80 28.02 10.29
CA ASP A 120 32.49 27.13 9.33
C ASP A 120 32.20 25.62 9.57
N GLY A 121 30.99 25.33 10.03
CA GLY A 121 30.43 24.00 10.22
C GLY A 121 30.74 23.32 11.56
N HIS A 122 31.20 24.09 12.54
CA HIS A 122 31.44 23.62 13.91
C HIS A 122 30.15 23.46 14.74
N GLU A 123 29.19 24.39 14.59
CA GLU A 123 27.93 24.39 15.35
C GLU A 123 26.72 24.32 14.41
N THR A 124 25.67 23.59 14.82
CA THR A 124 24.41 23.49 14.07
C THR A 124 23.32 22.82 14.92
N SER A 125 22.06 22.96 14.49
CA SER A 125 20.96 22.10 14.95
C SER A 125 21.11 20.67 14.41
N ARG A 126 20.47 19.73 15.12
CA ARG A 126 20.43 18.31 14.75
C ARG A 126 19.71 18.11 13.42
N GLU A 127 18.59 18.79 13.23
CA GLU A 127 17.74 18.72 12.05
C GLU A 127 18.51 19.15 10.80
N PHE A 128 19.28 20.24 10.91
CA PHE A 128 20.10 20.70 9.78
C PHE A 128 21.24 19.73 9.49
N LEU A 129 21.90 19.21 10.53
CA LEU A 129 22.97 18.23 10.38
C LEU A 129 22.48 16.95 9.69
N GLU A 130 21.33 16.42 10.09
CA GLU A 130 20.70 15.25 9.46
C GLU A 130 20.35 15.53 7.99
N SER A 131 19.91 16.75 7.65
CA SER A 131 19.56 17.11 6.27
C SER A 131 20.75 17.27 5.30
N ILE A 132 21.97 17.50 5.83
CA ILE A 132 23.17 17.77 5.03
C ILE A 132 24.17 16.62 5.01
N THR A 133 24.03 15.63 5.89
CA THR A 133 24.99 14.52 6.05
C THR A 133 24.59 13.32 5.21
N ASN A 134 25.40 13.01 4.19
CA ASN A 134 25.24 11.85 3.28
C ASN A 134 23.79 11.58 2.80
N PRO A 135 23.01 12.60 2.38
CA PRO A 135 21.61 12.40 2.05
C PRO A 135 21.37 11.36 0.95
N TYR A 136 22.29 11.18 0.00
CA TYR A 136 22.11 10.17 -1.05
C TYR A 136 22.30 8.75 -0.49
N THR A 137 23.38 8.52 0.25
CA THR A 137 23.67 7.22 0.84
C THR A 137 22.60 6.83 1.85
N GLU A 138 22.17 7.76 2.72
CA GLU A 138 21.10 7.54 3.68
C GLU A 138 19.75 7.26 3.02
N HIS A 139 19.47 7.89 1.88
CA HIS A 139 18.25 7.66 1.12
C HIS A 139 18.26 6.28 0.44
N PHE A 140 19.25 6.00 -0.39
CA PHE A 140 19.28 4.77 -1.19
C PHE A 140 19.58 3.53 -0.35
N CYS A 141 20.34 3.63 0.74
CA CYS A 141 20.61 2.45 1.57
C CYS A 141 19.34 1.87 2.21
N ARG A 142 18.31 2.70 2.47
CA ARG A 142 17.04 2.28 3.09
C ARG A 142 16.15 1.45 2.17
N ILE A 143 16.43 1.43 0.86
CA ILE A 143 15.70 0.59 -0.10
C ILE A 143 16.02 -0.90 0.16
N LEU A 144 17.26 -1.21 0.53
CA LEU A 144 17.75 -2.59 0.77
C LEU A 144 18.16 -2.86 2.21
N GLY A 145 18.26 -1.83 3.04
CA GLY A 145 18.63 -1.88 4.45
C GLY A 145 17.73 -1.00 5.31
N ASN A 146 18.07 -0.85 6.59
CA ASN A 146 17.29 -0.09 7.56
C ASN A 146 17.95 1.24 7.99
N GLY A 147 19.17 1.53 7.50
CA GLY A 147 19.90 2.76 7.79
C GLY A 147 20.65 2.74 9.13
N THR A 148 20.65 1.62 9.85
CA THR A 148 21.41 1.43 11.10
C THR A 148 22.72 0.66 10.88
N GLU A 149 22.98 0.22 9.65
CA GLU A 149 24.17 -0.55 9.30
C GLU A 149 25.45 0.29 9.34
N SER A 150 26.60 -0.37 9.27
CA SER A 150 27.89 0.31 9.14
C SER A 150 27.98 1.08 7.82
N ASP A 151 28.80 2.13 7.80
CA ASP A 151 29.02 2.97 6.62
C ASP A 151 29.34 2.17 5.34
N GLU A 152 30.16 1.12 5.45
CA GLU A 152 30.47 0.26 4.30
C GLU A 152 29.24 -0.49 3.77
N VAL A 153 28.41 -1.02 4.68
CA VAL A 153 27.18 -1.70 4.29
C VAL A 153 26.17 -0.71 3.72
N LYS A 154 26.09 0.51 4.25
CA LYS A 154 25.24 1.58 3.70
C LYS A 154 25.60 1.92 2.27
N VAL A 155 26.89 2.09 1.96
CA VAL A 155 27.36 2.37 0.59
C VAL A 155 27.06 1.21 -0.33
N VAL A 156 27.31 -0.04 0.10
CA VAL A 156 26.98 -1.24 -0.68
C VAL A 156 25.48 -1.33 -0.99
N ASN A 157 24.63 -1.12 0.02
CA ASN A 157 23.18 -1.12 -0.13
C ASN A 157 22.71 0.01 -1.06
N ALA A 158 23.24 1.22 -0.89
CA ALA A 158 22.91 2.37 -1.73
C ALA A 158 23.28 2.12 -3.21
N LEU A 159 24.48 1.59 -3.48
CA LEU A 159 24.92 1.22 -4.83
C LEU A 159 24.06 0.12 -5.44
N ALA A 160 23.75 -0.91 -4.67
CA ALA A 160 22.90 -2.01 -5.13
C ALA A 160 21.46 -1.56 -5.39
N ALA A 161 20.95 -0.60 -4.61
CA ALA A 161 19.62 -0.03 -4.79
C ALA A 161 19.54 0.88 -6.01
N ILE A 162 20.45 1.87 -6.11
CA ILE A 162 20.40 2.85 -7.20
C ILE A 162 20.62 2.18 -8.56
N ARG A 163 21.42 1.11 -8.64
CA ARG A 163 21.60 0.32 -9.87
C ARG A 163 20.35 -0.41 -10.37
N GLN A 164 19.28 -0.46 -9.57
CA GLN A 164 17.97 -0.99 -9.99
C GLN A 164 17.10 0.07 -10.67
N TYR A 165 17.49 1.34 -10.66
CA TYR A 165 16.75 2.41 -11.36
C TYR A 165 16.90 2.24 -12.87
N ASP A 166 15.83 2.52 -13.61
CA ASP A 166 15.82 2.48 -15.07
C ASP A 166 16.67 3.60 -15.68
N VAL A 167 16.66 4.79 -15.06
CA VAL A 167 17.48 5.94 -15.51
C VAL A 167 18.10 6.66 -14.30
N ILE A 168 19.42 6.89 -14.37
CA ILE A 168 20.18 7.60 -13.33
C ILE A 168 20.96 8.72 -14.01
N GLY A 169 20.60 9.96 -13.69
CA GLY A 169 21.28 11.15 -14.17
C GLY A 169 22.21 11.79 -13.16
N VAL A 170 23.08 12.67 -13.65
CA VAL A 170 23.76 13.68 -12.83
C VAL A 170 23.42 15.06 -13.37
N TYR A 171 23.32 16.03 -12.46
CA TYR A 171 22.91 17.39 -12.74
C TYR A 171 23.82 18.09 -13.76
N GLU A 172 25.11 17.75 -13.72
CA GLU A 172 26.18 18.27 -14.55
C GLU A 172 26.04 17.85 -16.03
N GLU A 173 25.29 16.78 -16.29
CA GLU A 173 25.01 16.21 -17.62
C GLU A 173 23.49 16.19 -17.90
N MET A 174 22.79 17.25 -17.49
CA MET A 174 21.33 17.36 -17.60
C MET A 174 20.79 17.04 -19.01
N PRO A 175 21.37 17.50 -20.13
CA PRO A 175 20.84 17.19 -21.46
C PRO A 175 20.78 15.68 -21.76
N ASP A 176 21.82 14.93 -21.39
CA ASP A 176 21.89 13.49 -21.61
C ASP A 176 20.88 12.77 -20.71
N PHE A 177 20.79 13.17 -19.44
CA PHE A 177 19.79 12.63 -18.52
C PHE A 177 18.35 12.89 -19.00
N LEU A 178 18.04 14.09 -19.49
CA LEU A 178 16.72 14.41 -20.01
C LEU A 178 16.40 13.61 -21.28
N ALA A 179 17.40 13.32 -22.12
CA ALA A 179 17.25 12.45 -23.27
C ALA A 179 16.92 11.01 -22.86
N ASP A 180 17.56 10.48 -21.82
CA ASP A 180 17.29 9.14 -21.30
C ASP A 180 15.89 9.06 -20.66
N VAL A 181 15.49 10.07 -19.87
CA VAL A 181 14.12 10.15 -19.31
C VAL A 181 13.07 10.26 -20.41
N ALA A 182 13.34 11.05 -21.44
CA ALA A 182 12.45 11.21 -22.58
C ALA A 182 12.31 9.90 -23.38
N ALA A 183 13.40 9.16 -23.55
CA ALA A 183 13.38 7.83 -24.16
C ALA A 183 12.61 6.81 -23.30
N LEU A 184 12.81 6.82 -21.98
CA LEU A 184 12.08 5.98 -21.03
C LEU A 184 10.57 6.17 -21.15
N ILE A 185 10.10 7.43 -21.20
CA ILE A 185 8.67 7.77 -21.21
C ILE A 185 8.10 7.84 -22.65
N ASN A 186 8.95 7.74 -23.68
CA ASN A 186 8.59 7.89 -25.09
C ASN A 186 7.96 9.27 -25.40
N ILE A 187 8.65 10.34 -24.97
CA ILE A 187 8.36 11.74 -25.27
C ILE A 187 9.56 12.42 -25.96
N PRO A 188 9.38 13.60 -26.59
CA PRO A 188 10.51 14.39 -27.08
C PRO A 188 11.38 14.90 -25.93
N ALA A 189 12.70 14.76 -26.06
CA ALA A 189 13.65 15.38 -25.14
C ALA A 189 13.61 16.91 -25.29
N PRO A 190 13.60 17.68 -24.19
CA PRO A 190 13.64 19.13 -24.24
C PRO A 190 15.07 19.57 -24.62
N MET A 191 15.18 20.66 -25.40
CA MET A 191 16.49 21.27 -25.66
C MET A 191 17.06 21.92 -24.39
N GLU A 192 16.19 22.55 -23.60
CA GLU A 192 16.49 23.15 -22.30
C GLU A 192 15.27 23.01 -21.39
N ILE A 193 15.51 22.94 -20.08
CA ILE A 193 14.46 23.03 -19.05
C ILE A 193 14.53 24.40 -18.38
N GLU A 194 13.37 24.95 -18.04
CA GLU A 194 13.31 26.21 -17.31
C GLU A 194 14.04 26.10 -15.97
N ARG A 195 14.78 27.14 -15.61
CA ARG A 195 15.42 27.21 -14.29
C ARG A 195 14.40 27.60 -13.24
N VAL A 196 13.73 26.59 -12.67
CA VAL A 196 12.78 26.75 -11.57
C VAL A 196 13.51 26.66 -10.23
N ASN A 197 13.17 27.55 -9.28
CA ASN A 197 13.72 27.57 -7.91
C ASN A 197 15.26 27.68 -7.84
N VAL A 198 15.82 28.64 -8.60
CA VAL A 198 17.22 29.05 -8.45
C VAL A 198 17.41 29.63 -7.06
N THR A 199 18.32 29.04 -6.28
CA THR A 199 18.63 29.50 -4.93
C THR A 199 19.12 30.95 -4.93
N SER A 200 18.44 31.82 -4.19
CA SER A 200 18.77 33.25 -4.10
C SER A 200 20.09 33.45 -3.34
N GLU A 201 20.89 34.44 -3.74
CA GLU A 201 22.17 34.82 -3.10
C GLU A 201 23.18 33.67 -2.95
N ARG A 202 23.05 32.62 -3.76
CA ARG A 202 23.95 31.47 -3.73
C ARG A 202 25.38 31.88 -4.03
N LYS A 203 26.30 31.58 -3.12
CA LYS A 203 27.74 31.60 -3.41
C LYS A 203 28.13 30.39 -4.25
N ALA A 204 29.07 30.58 -5.17
CA ALA A 204 29.74 29.47 -5.83
C ALA A 204 30.48 28.61 -4.80
N THR A 205 30.79 27.35 -5.13
CA THR A 205 31.60 26.47 -4.27
C THR A 205 33.00 27.03 -4.00
N THR A 206 33.49 27.93 -4.85
CA THR A 206 34.72 28.70 -4.64
C THR A 206 34.57 29.90 -3.69
N GLY A 207 33.34 30.26 -3.31
CA GLY A 207 33.01 31.39 -2.44
C GLY A 207 32.82 31.04 -0.97
N ILE A 208 33.02 29.79 -0.58
CA ILE A 208 33.04 29.34 0.83
C ILE A 208 34.48 29.21 1.35
N THR A 209 34.66 29.29 2.67
CA THR A 209 35.97 29.11 3.31
C THR A 209 36.50 27.69 3.11
N SER A 210 37.83 27.51 3.18
CA SER A 210 38.42 26.17 3.13
C SER A 210 37.97 25.29 4.29
N ALA A 211 37.85 25.86 5.49
CA ALA A 211 37.39 25.15 6.68
C ALA A 211 35.97 24.59 6.51
N LEU A 212 35.03 25.43 6.03
CA LEU A 212 33.66 25.00 5.74
C LEU A 212 33.61 23.94 4.63
N ARG A 213 34.43 24.10 3.59
CA ARG A 213 34.54 23.11 2.51
C ARG A 213 34.99 21.75 3.06
N ASP A 214 36.07 21.72 3.84
CA ASP A 214 36.61 20.49 4.43
C ASP A 214 35.60 19.82 5.36
N ARG A 215 34.82 20.63 6.10
CA ARG A 215 33.74 20.14 6.95
C ARG A 215 32.62 19.49 6.14
N ILE A 216 32.18 20.10 5.04
CA ILE A 216 31.15 19.52 4.15
C ILE A 216 31.65 18.22 3.52
N LEU A 217 32.92 18.19 3.07
CA LEU A 217 33.57 16.98 2.54
C LEU A 217 33.53 15.85 3.58
N ALA A 218 33.91 16.14 4.83
CA ALA A 218 33.92 15.16 5.91
C ALA A 218 32.51 14.59 6.19
N LEU A 219 31.48 15.45 6.23
CA LEU A 219 30.09 15.04 6.47
C LEU A 219 29.50 14.24 5.30
N ASN A 220 29.98 14.44 4.08
CA ASN A 220 29.43 13.83 2.87
C ASN A 220 30.34 12.75 2.26
N ARG A 221 31.28 12.21 3.03
CA ARG A 221 32.28 11.24 2.55
C ARG A 221 31.67 10.01 1.86
N LEU A 222 30.49 9.55 2.29
CA LEU A 222 29.83 8.39 1.70
C LEU A 222 29.15 8.76 0.38
N ASP A 223 28.52 9.94 0.34
CA ASP A 223 27.92 10.46 -0.88
C ASP A 223 28.98 10.72 -1.96
N PHE A 224 30.18 11.16 -1.60
CA PHE A 224 31.30 11.26 -2.54
C PHE A 224 31.67 9.92 -3.17
N ARG A 225 31.73 8.86 -2.34
CA ARG A 225 32.00 7.50 -2.83
C ARG A 225 30.88 7.00 -3.74
N LEU A 226 29.64 7.12 -3.29
CA LEU A 226 28.46 6.74 -4.07
C LEU A 226 28.40 7.48 -5.41
N TYR A 227 28.57 8.80 -5.39
CA TYR A 227 28.54 9.65 -6.58
C TYR A 227 29.65 9.30 -7.56
N ALA A 228 30.88 9.10 -7.08
CA ALA A 228 32.01 8.71 -7.93
C ALA A 228 31.78 7.37 -8.62
N GLU A 229 31.25 6.38 -7.89
CA GLU A 229 30.92 5.05 -8.42
C GLU A 229 29.75 5.08 -9.42
N VAL A 230 28.71 5.88 -9.15
CA VAL A 230 27.62 6.09 -10.10
C VAL A 230 28.16 6.76 -11.36
N ASN A 231 28.99 7.79 -11.22
CA ASN A 231 29.52 8.52 -12.37
C ASN A 231 30.52 7.69 -13.20
N SER A 232 31.31 6.82 -12.56
CA SER A 232 32.27 5.94 -13.26
C SER A 232 31.60 4.74 -13.95
N SER A 233 30.50 4.25 -13.38
CA SER A 233 29.73 3.12 -13.94
C SER A 233 28.71 3.53 -15.00
N ARG A 234 28.42 4.84 -15.12
CA ARG A 234 27.62 5.37 -16.22
C ARG A 234 28.39 5.14 -17.53
N PRO A 235 27.76 4.50 -18.53
CA PRO A 235 28.41 4.31 -19.82
C PRO A 235 28.75 5.69 -20.38
N SER A 236 30.05 6.00 -20.48
CA SER A 236 30.55 7.19 -21.15
C SER A 236 29.90 7.25 -22.53
N GLY A 237 29.24 8.37 -22.84
CA GLY A 237 28.37 8.53 -24.00
C GLY A 237 28.89 7.87 -25.27
N THR A 238 27.97 7.30 -26.06
CA THR A 238 28.14 6.50 -27.29
C THR A 238 28.25 4.97 -27.13
N LYS A 239 27.25 4.32 -26.54
CA LYS A 239 26.92 2.93 -26.93
C LYS A 239 25.78 2.92 -27.95
N ASN A 240 26.16 2.58 -29.18
CA ASN A 240 25.37 2.11 -30.32
C ASN A 240 23.84 2.31 -30.24
N ARG A 241 23.38 3.36 -30.92
CA ARG A 241 22.01 3.63 -31.37
C ARG A 241 21.45 2.58 -32.35
N SER A 242 21.98 1.36 -32.38
CA SER A 242 21.66 0.35 -33.37
C SER A 242 20.98 -0.83 -32.69
N GLU A 243 19.80 -1.19 -33.20
CA GLU A 243 18.98 -2.35 -32.83
C GLU A 243 18.10 -2.21 -31.57
N ILE A 244 17.38 -1.09 -31.44
CA ILE A 244 16.00 -1.22 -30.95
C ILE A 244 15.20 -1.66 -32.17
N VAL A 245 14.83 -2.94 -32.20
CA VAL A 245 13.87 -3.50 -33.15
C VAL A 245 12.70 -2.54 -33.23
N SER A 246 12.46 -2.00 -34.42
CA SER A 246 11.34 -1.11 -34.71
C SER A 246 10.04 -1.89 -34.55
N LEU A 247 9.58 -2.03 -33.32
CA LEU A 247 8.17 -2.24 -33.03
C LEU A 247 7.41 -1.08 -33.70
N PRO A 248 6.18 -1.31 -34.19
CA PRO A 248 5.36 -0.23 -34.74
C PRO A 248 5.37 0.92 -33.74
N ARG A 249 5.76 2.12 -34.20
CA ARG A 249 5.77 3.33 -33.38
C ARG A 249 4.37 3.50 -32.78
N ALA A 250 4.18 3.06 -31.54
CA ALA A 250 3.08 3.52 -30.72
C ALA A 250 3.22 5.05 -30.71
N LEU A 251 2.13 5.76 -31.02
CA LEU A 251 2.10 7.22 -30.96
C LEU A 251 2.61 7.63 -29.57
N GLY A 252 3.73 8.36 -29.53
CA GLY A 252 4.30 8.86 -28.29
C GLY A 252 3.29 9.70 -27.52
N TRP A 253 3.48 9.84 -26.20
CA TRP A 253 2.57 10.60 -25.36
C TRP A 253 2.37 12.01 -25.94
N GLN A 254 1.12 12.38 -26.21
CA GLN A 254 0.77 13.69 -26.73
C GLN A 254 0.29 14.58 -25.59
N ARG A 255 0.71 15.84 -25.61
CA ARG A 255 0.25 16.87 -24.67
C ARG A 255 -1.27 16.90 -24.64
N TYR A 256 -1.85 16.59 -23.48
CA TYR A 256 -3.28 16.73 -23.27
C TYR A 256 -3.65 18.22 -23.33
N LYS A 257 -4.23 18.65 -24.46
CA LYS A 257 -4.93 19.92 -24.58
C LYS A 257 -6.38 19.66 -24.26
N ARG A 258 -6.90 20.32 -23.21
CA ARG A 258 -8.33 20.32 -22.89
C ARG A 258 -9.09 20.77 -24.15
N VAL A 259 -9.82 19.85 -24.76
CA VAL A 259 -10.72 20.16 -25.86
C VAL A 259 -11.95 20.80 -25.22
N VAL A 260 -12.38 21.94 -25.77
CA VAL A 260 -13.53 22.69 -25.27
C VAL A 260 -14.72 22.28 -26.13
N ASP A 261 -15.72 21.62 -25.52
CA ASP A 261 -17.05 21.27 -26.03
C ASP A 261 -17.19 21.40 -27.57
N ARG A 262 -16.42 20.60 -28.31
CA ARG A 262 -16.32 20.65 -29.77
C ARG A 262 -17.45 19.80 -30.33
N VAL A 263 -18.39 20.44 -31.04
CA VAL A 263 -19.43 19.73 -31.81
C VAL A 263 -19.50 20.36 -33.19
N PHE A 264 -19.19 19.59 -34.23
CA PHE A 264 -19.38 20.03 -35.62
C PHE A 264 -19.58 18.84 -36.56
N SER A 265 -20.24 19.10 -37.69
CA SER A 265 -20.36 18.18 -38.83
C SER A 265 -20.26 18.98 -40.12
N THR A 266 -19.69 18.38 -41.16
CA THR A 266 -19.68 18.91 -42.52
C THR A 266 -20.85 18.37 -43.33
N PRO A 267 -21.23 18.98 -44.47
CA PRO A 267 -22.28 18.43 -45.35
C PRO A 267 -21.96 17.03 -45.93
N ASP A 268 -20.71 16.59 -45.83
CA ASP A 268 -20.24 15.29 -46.32
C ASP A 268 -20.72 14.11 -45.46
N ILE A 269 -21.05 14.37 -44.18
CA ILE A 269 -21.47 13.36 -43.21
C ILE A 269 -22.58 13.89 -42.29
N SER A 270 -23.60 13.06 -42.10
CA SER A 270 -24.61 13.27 -41.05
C SER A 270 -24.47 12.16 -40.02
N VAL A 271 -23.95 12.48 -38.84
CA VAL A 271 -23.87 11.56 -37.72
C VAL A 271 -25.25 11.51 -37.04
N GLY A 272 -25.81 10.31 -36.93
CA GLY A 272 -27.09 10.03 -36.28
C GLY A 272 -26.92 9.84 -34.76
N GLY A 273 -27.69 8.91 -34.19
CA GLY A 273 -27.58 8.56 -32.78
C GLY A 273 -26.41 7.61 -32.49
N ALA A 274 -25.88 7.68 -31.27
CA ALA A 274 -25.03 6.65 -30.71
C ALA A 274 -25.75 5.92 -29.58
N ARG A 275 -25.41 4.65 -29.37
CA ARG A 275 -25.92 3.87 -28.25
C ARG A 275 -24.87 2.88 -27.73
N ILE A 276 -24.91 2.62 -26.43
CA ILE A 276 -24.18 1.52 -25.80
C ILE A 276 -25.11 0.29 -25.73
N ARG A 277 -24.67 -0.86 -26.24
CA ARG A 277 -25.53 -2.05 -26.35
C ARG A 277 -25.84 -2.68 -25.00
N GLU A 278 -24.88 -2.63 -24.09
CA GLU A 278 -24.94 -3.28 -22.77
C GLU A 278 -25.72 -2.46 -21.74
N GLY A 279 -26.26 -1.30 -22.13
CA GLY A 279 -26.96 -0.37 -21.25
C GLY A 279 -26.03 0.66 -20.60
N HIS A 280 -26.61 1.53 -19.77
CA HIS A 280 -25.89 2.66 -19.17
C HIS A 280 -25.16 2.33 -17.87
N VAL A 281 -25.23 1.08 -17.40
CA VAL A 281 -24.61 0.64 -16.15
C VAL A 281 -23.70 -0.54 -16.47
N ILE A 282 -22.40 -0.29 -16.45
CA ILE A 282 -21.36 -1.19 -16.96
C ILE A 282 -20.51 -1.71 -15.81
N GLN A 283 -20.32 -3.02 -15.75
CA GLN A 283 -19.43 -3.61 -14.78
C GLN A 283 -17.96 -3.38 -15.19
N HIS A 284 -17.09 -3.06 -14.24
CA HIS A 284 -15.65 -3.02 -14.48
C HIS A 284 -15.14 -4.35 -15.09
N GLY A 285 -14.38 -4.25 -16.18
CA GLY A 285 -13.89 -5.38 -16.97
C GLY A 285 -14.91 -5.95 -17.98
N GLN A 286 -16.13 -5.42 -18.05
CA GLN A 286 -17.13 -5.81 -19.04
C GLN A 286 -16.79 -5.25 -20.42
N LEU A 287 -17.09 -6.02 -21.47
CA LEU A 287 -17.04 -5.51 -22.85
C LEU A 287 -18.18 -4.52 -23.08
N MET A 288 -17.83 -3.32 -23.56
CA MET A 288 -18.74 -2.27 -24.02
C MET A 288 -18.74 -2.23 -25.55
N THR A 289 -19.92 -2.10 -26.13
CA THR A 289 -20.12 -1.94 -27.57
C THR A 289 -20.89 -0.66 -27.85
N PHE A 290 -20.24 0.29 -28.51
CA PHE A 290 -20.85 1.55 -28.93
C PHE A 290 -21.20 1.49 -30.42
N ASP A 291 -22.50 1.54 -30.74
CA ASP A 291 -22.98 1.67 -32.11
C ASP A 291 -23.19 3.15 -32.45
N VAL A 292 -22.65 3.59 -33.58
CA VAL A 292 -22.88 4.94 -34.11
C VAL A 292 -23.40 4.83 -35.54
N ASP A 293 -24.58 5.37 -35.78
CA ASP A 293 -25.17 5.46 -37.11
C ASP A 293 -24.71 6.75 -37.80
N PHE A 294 -24.35 6.68 -39.09
CA PHE A 294 -24.00 7.86 -39.87
C PHE A 294 -24.38 7.70 -41.35
N LEU A 295 -24.54 8.81 -42.04
CA LEU A 295 -24.87 8.88 -43.46
C LEU A 295 -23.78 9.66 -44.20
N LEU A 296 -23.21 9.06 -45.24
CA LEU A 296 -22.29 9.75 -46.16
C LEU A 296 -23.06 10.31 -47.36
N SER A 297 -22.93 11.61 -47.62
CA SER A 297 -23.60 12.26 -48.76
C SER A 297 -22.84 12.13 -50.08
N ARG A 298 -21.56 11.71 -50.01
CA ARG A 298 -20.71 11.40 -51.16
C ARG A 298 -19.78 10.22 -50.86
N MET A 299 -19.03 9.78 -51.86
CA MET A 299 -17.96 8.81 -51.68
C MET A 299 -16.81 9.43 -50.86
N ILE A 300 -16.28 8.66 -49.89
CA ILE A 300 -15.13 8.99 -49.04
C ILE A 300 -14.03 7.96 -49.27
N PHE A 301 -12.83 8.39 -49.65
CA PHE A 301 -11.76 7.47 -50.08
C PHE A 301 -10.97 6.82 -48.95
N ASP A 302 -10.82 7.49 -47.82
CA ASP A 302 -10.09 6.97 -46.65
C ASP A 302 -10.72 7.54 -45.37
N LEU A 303 -11.64 6.78 -44.77
CA LEU A 303 -12.39 7.20 -43.58
C LEU A 303 -11.71 6.70 -42.31
N GLU A 304 -11.34 7.61 -41.42
CA GLU A 304 -10.91 7.32 -40.06
C GLU A 304 -12.05 7.60 -39.09
N MET A 305 -12.29 6.65 -38.18
CA MET A 305 -13.34 6.73 -37.16
C MET A 305 -12.73 6.56 -35.78
N GLY A 306 -13.01 7.49 -34.87
CA GLY A 306 -12.46 7.52 -33.52
C GLY A 306 -13.52 7.52 -32.43
N ILE A 307 -13.17 6.94 -31.29
CA ILE A 307 -13.93 7.00 -30.04
C ILE A 307 -13.08 7.67 -28.97
N HIS A 308 -13.69 8.51 -28.15
CA HIS A 308 -13.06 9.10 -26.98
C HIS A 308 -14.00 9.02 -25.77
N LEU A 309 -13.44 8.74 -24.60
CA LEU A 309 -14.16 8.64 -23.33
C LEU A 309 -13.71 9.74 -22.38
N PHE A 310 -14.65 10.31 -21.63
CA PHE A 310 -14.39 11.31 -20.60
C PHE A 310 -14.99 10.91 -19.25
N ASP A 311 -14.37 11.33 -18.16
CA ASP A 311 -14.93 11.23 -16.81
C ASP A 311 -15.92 12.38 -16.48
N SER A 312 -16.45 12.39 -15.26
CA SER A 312 -17.39 13.41 -14.78
C SER A 312 -16.80 14.82 -14.71
N ASP A 313 -15.47 14.94 -14.65
CA ASP A 313 -14.75 16.22 -14.62
C ASP A 313 -14.37 16.70 -16.03
N LYS A 314 -14.84 15.98 -17.06
CA LYS A 314 -14.55 16.18 -18.48
C LYS A 314 -13.08 15.92 -18.84
N ASN A 315 -12.33 15.15 -18.04
CA ASN A 315 -10.99 14.72 -18.44
C ASN A 315 -11.10 13.55 -19.41
N ARG A 316 -10.25 13.52 -20.44
CA ARG A 316 -10.23 12.41 -21.39
C ARG A 316 -9.52 11.23 -20.75
N VAL A 317 -10.25 10.14 -20.51
CA VAL A 317 -9.71 8.91 -19.90
C VAL A 317 -9.26 7.88 -20.93
N PHE A 318 -9.79 7.95 -22.16
CA PHE A 318 -9.42 7.04 -23.25
C PHE A 318 -9.69 7.69 -24.61
N CYS A 319 -8.88 7.36 -25.62
CA CYS A 319 -9.13 7.73 -27.01
C CYS A 319 -8.40 6.77 -27.95
N THR A 320 -9.06 6.36 -29.01
CA THR A 320 -8.45 5.58 -30.10
C THR A 320 -9.18 5.85 -31.41
N ASP A 321 -8.56 5.46 -32.52
CA ASP A 321 -9.13 5.56 -33.85
C ASP A 321 -8.79 4.31 -34.68
N SER A 322 -9.52 4.12 -35.77
CA SER A 322 -9.32 2.98 -36.67
C SER A 322 -7.87 2.84 -37.12
N THR A 323 -7.21 3.96 -37.46
CA THR A 323 -5.81 3.98 -37.94
C THR A 323 -4.84 3.48 -36.88
N SER A 324 -4.99 3.94 -35.63
CA SER A 324 -4.19 3.53 -34.47
C SER A 324 -4.37 2.05 -34.13
N LEU A 325 -5.52 1.48 -34.48
CA LEU A 325 -5.81 0.05 -34.38
C LEU A 325 -5.36 -0.75 -35.62
N GLY A 326 -4.68 -0.12 -36.58
CA GLY A 326 -4.23 -0.75 -37.82
C GLY A 326 -5.34 -1.06 -38.82
N GLN A 327 -6.52 -0.46 -38.64
CA GLN A 327 -7.68 -0.62 -39.51
C GLN A 327 -7.80 0.57 -40.46
N LYS A 328 -7.96 0.29 -41.76
CA LYS A 328 -8.18 1.30 -42.79
C LYS A 328 -9.48 1.02 -43.52
N TYR A 329 -10.27 2.06 -43.74
CA TYR A 329 -11.56 1.96 -44.42
C TYR A 329 -11.49 2.74 -45.74
N GLY A 330 -11.04 2.03 -46.79
CA GLY A 330 -10.89 2.60 -48.12
C GLY A 330 -12.20 2.62 -48.90
N SER A 331 -12.46 3.74 -49.58
CA SER A 331 -13.51 3.95 -50.60
C SER A 331 -14.91 3.49 -50.19
N LEU A 332 -15.53 4.22 -49.26
CA LEU A 332 -16.94 4.06 -48.88
C LEU A 332 -17.84 4.87 -49.81
N SER A 333 -18.85 4.24 -50.40
CA SER A 333 -19.87 4.90 -51.22
C SER A 333 -20.77 5.83 -50.41
N SER A 334 -21.51 6.73 -51.06
CA SER A 334 -22.61 7.45 -50.39
C SER A 334 -23.67 6.46 -49.90
N GLY A 335 -24.14 6.64 -48.68
CA GLY A 335 -25.13 5.73 -48.08
C GLY A 335 -25.08 5.70 -46.55
N PRO A 336 -26.04 4.99 -45.92
CA PRO A 336 -26.08 4.83 -44.47
C PRO A 336 -25.11 3.74 -44.00
N TYR A 337 -24.47 3.97 -42.86
CA TYR A 337 -23.50 3.09 -42.24
C TYR A 337 -23.70 3.03 -40.73
N ARG A 338 -23.23 1.94 -40.12
CA ARG A 338 -23.07 1.81 -38.67
C ARG A 338 -21.64 1.36 -38.39
N VAL A 339 -20.98 2.05 -37.46
CA VAL A 339 -19.72 1.61 -36.87
C VAL A 339 -19.97 1.11 -35.46
N SER A 340 -19.29 0.03 -35.07
CA SER A 340 -19.32 -0.52 -33.71
C SER A 340 -17.93 -0.46 -33.10
N HIS A 341 -17.79 0.29 -32.00
CA HIS A 341 -16.55 0.35 -31.23
C HIS A 341 -16.65 -0.61 -30.05
N HIS A 342 -15.69 -1.53 -29.94
CA HIS A 342 -15.62 -2.52 -28.87
C HIS A 342 -14.49 -2.15 -27.90
N VAL A 343 -14.84 -1.88 -26.64
CA VAL A 343 -13.91 -1.40 -25.60
C VAL A 343 -14.15 -2.16 -24.32
N ILE A 344 -13.11 -2.57 -23.60
CA ILE A 344 -13.25 -3.17 -22.26
C ILE A 344 -13.34 -2.04 -21.23
N ALA A 345 -14.31 -2.12 -20.31
CA ALA A 345 -14.52 -1.17 -19.23
C ALA A 345 -13.49 -1.33 -18.10
N ASP A 346 -12.20 -1.26 -18.43
CA ASP A 346 -11.10 -1.21 -17.46
C ASP A 346 -10.91 0.22 -16.93
N LEU A 347 -11.99 0.79 -16.41
CA LEU A 347 -12.06 2.14 -15.88
C LEU A 347 -12.38 2.09 -14.38
N PRO A 348 -11.96 3.09 -13.58
CA PRO A 348 -12.44 3.24 -12.20
C PRO A 348 -13.97 3.33 -12.12
N ALA A 349 -14.56 3.00 -10.98
CA ALA A 349 -15.98 3.28 -10.78
C ALA A 349 -16.26 4.79 -10.88
N GLY A 350 -17.33 5.16 -11.59
CA GLY A 350 -17.65 6.55 -11.85
C GLY A 350 -18.58 6.75 -13.04
N LYS A 351 -18.90 8.01 -13.32
CA LYS A 351 -19.70 8.41 -14.48
C LYS A 351 -18.80 8.77 -15.65
N TYR A 352 -19.18 8.35 -16.83
CA TYR A 352 -18.42 8.57 -18.06
C TYR A 352 -19.31 8.99 -19.22
N THR A 353 -18.70 9.67 -20.17
CA THR A 353 -19.30 10.00 -21.46
C THR A 353 -18.45 9.44 -22.60
N ALA A 354 -19.09 9.08 -23.70
CA ALA A 354 -18.42 8.69 -24.94
C ALA A 354 -18.81 9.63 -26.08
N GLY A 355 -17.81 10.03 -26.85
CA GLY A 355 -17.96 10.79 -28.08
C GLY A 355 -17.20 10.17 -29.24
N PHE A 356 -17.48 10.68 -30.44
CA PHE A 356 -17.08 10.07 -31.70
C PHE A 356 -16.57 11.10 -32.70
N SER A 357 -15.65 10.68 -33.56
CA SER A 357 -15.00 11.55 -34.53
C SER A 357 -14.78 10.86 -35.86
N PHE A 358 -14.87 11.62 -36.95
CA PHE A 358 -14.81 11.15 -38.33
C PHE A 358 -13.88 12.06 -39.14
N PHE A 359 -12.92 11.47 -39.85
CA PHE A 359 -11.95 12.18 -40.67
C PHE A 359 -11.79 11.52 -42.03
N GLU A 360 -11.53 12.31 -43.06
CA GLU A 360 -11.14 11.82 -44.38
C GLU A 360 -9.66 12.13 -44.64
N TYR A 361 -8.90 11.15 -45.10
CA TYR A 361 -7.58 11.39 -45.67
C TYR A 361 -7.67 11.48 -47.19
N SER A 362 -7.07 12.55 -47.72
CA SER A 362 -6.96 12.79 -49.16
C SER A 362 -5.55 13.22 -49.52
N ASN A 363 -5.28 13.42 -50.80
CA ASN A 363 -4.02 13.98 -51.27
C ASN A 363 -3.76 15.41 -50.73
N GLU A 364 -4.81 16.12 -50.31
CA GLU A 364 -4.74 17.46 -49.70
C GLU A 364 -4.51 17.42 -48.18
N GLY A 365 -4.43 16.21 -47.60
CA GLY A 365 -4.25 15.99 -46.16
C GLY A 365 -5.52 15.50 -45.46
N ARG A 366 -5.52 15.65 -44.12
CA ARG A 366 -6.61 15.23 -43.24
C ARG A 366 -7.72 16.29 -43.22
N LYS A 367 -8.93 15.89 -43.55
CA LYS A 367 -10.15 16.71 -43.48
C LYS A 367 -11.03 16.22 -42.33
N ASP A 368 -11.37 17.12 -41.43
CA ASP A 368 -12.31 16.90 -40.34
C ASP A 368 -13.75 16.83 -40.90
N LEU A 369 -14.41 15.67 -40.80
CA LEU A 369 -15.77 15.49 -41.32
C LEU A 369 -16.83 15.72 -40.23
N ALA A 370 -16.64 15.15 -39.04
CA ALA A 370 -17.49 15.37 -37.87
C ALA A 370 -16.77 15.08 -36.55
N TRP A 371 -17.21 15.75 -35.49
CA TRP A 371 -16.79 15.50 -34.12
C TRP A 371 -17.95 15.77 -33.18
N HIS A 372 -18.24 14.81 -32.30
CA HIS A 372 -19.26 14.91 -31.26
C HIS A 372 -18.63 14.48 -29.94
N GLU A 373 -18.54 15.39 -28.97
CA GLU A 373 -17.83 15.14 -27.72
C GLU A 373 -18.60 14.24 -26.73
N VAL A 374 -19.92 14.36 -26.70
CA VAL A 374 -20.80 13.55 -25.86
C VAL A 374 -21.97 13.06 -26.70
N MET A 375 -22.06 11.75 -26.87
CA MET A 375 -23.20 11.08 -27.52
C MET A 375 -23.77 9.93 -26.70
N CYS A 376 -22.98 9.34 -25.80
CA CYS A 376 -23.45 8.35 -24.82
C CYS A 376 -22.99 8.73 -23.41
N GLU A 377 -23.83 8.43 -22.42
CA GLU A 377 -23.48 8.49 -21.00
C GLU A 377 -23.61 7.08 -20.39
N PHE A 378 -22.70 6.73 -19.49
CA PHE A 378 -22.71 5.44 -18.79
C PHE A 378 -21.96 5.52 -17.46
N ASP A 379 -22.34 4.66 -16.52
CA ASP A 379 -21.71 4.50 -15.22
C ASP A 379 -20.91 3.19 -15.21
N VAL A 380 -19.66 3.24 -14.74
CA VAL A 380 -18.88 2.04 -14.44
C VAL A 380 -18.99 1.74 -12.95
N TYR A 381 -19.30 0.50 -12.60
CA TYR A 381 -19.32 0.05 -11.22
C TYR A 381 -18.43 -1.19 -11.04
N HIS A 382 -17.80 -1.32 -9.88
CA HIS A 382 -17.17 -2.58 -9.50
C HIS A 382 -18.23 -3.50 -8.92
N HIS A 383 -18.35 -4.72 -9.45
CA HIS A 383 -19.23 -5.71 -8.85
C HIS A 383 -18.61 -6.24 -7.56
N VAL A 384 -18.88 -5.53 -6.47
CA VAL A 384 -18.58 -5.96 -5.12
C VAL A 384 -19.65 -6.97 -4.71
N ARG A 385 -19.43 -8.26 -4.97
CA ARG A 385 -20.41 -9.32 -4.69
C ARG A 385 -20.70 -9.51 -3.19
N ARG A 386 -19.93 -8.91 -2.30
CA ARG A 386 -20.05 -9.05 -0.84
C ARG A 386 -19.66 -7.77 -0.14
N ASN A 387 -20.41 -7.38 0.89
CA ASN A 387 -20.00 -6.33 1.81
C ASN A 387 -18.60 -6.66 2.35
N PHE A 388 -17.65 -5.77 2.10
CA PHE A 388 -16.32 -5.85 2.68
C PHE A 388 -15.90 -4.44 3.12
N THR A 389 -14.97 -4.39 4.06
CA THR A 389 -14.42 -3.12 4.57
C THR A 389 -12.98 -3.03 4.09
N GLY A 390 -12.63 -1.95 3.39
CA GLY A 390 -11.27 -1.72 2.86
C GLY A 390 -11.26 -1.17 1.44
N TYR A 391 -10.08 -0.78 0.94
CA TYR A 391 -9.91 -0.16 -0.39
C TYR A 391 -9.65 -1.18 -1.52
N ALA A 392 -9.43 -2.45 -1.18
CA ALA A 392 -9.18 -3.53 -2.14
C ALA A 392 -10.05 -4.74 -1.79
N TYR A 393 -10.75 -5.27 -2.78
CA TYR A 393 -11.50 -6.52 -2.65
C TYR A 393 -10.52 -7.69 -2.82
N LEU A 394 -10.29 -8.45 -1.75
CA LEU A 394 -9.60 -9.73 -1.81
C LEU A 394 -10.66 -10.84 -1.82
N PRO A 395 -10.74 -11.68 -2.87
CA PRO A 395 -11.61 -12.84 -2.86
C PRO A 395 -11.20 -13.77 -1.72
N ALA A 396 -12.00 -13.79 -0.65
CA ALA A 396 -11.78 -14.63 0.52
C ALA A 396 -12.85 -15.72 0.57
N GLU A 397 -12.40 -16.97 0.74
CA GLU A 397 -13.26 -18.10 1.07
C GLU A 397 -13.06 -18.44 2.54
N ILE A 398 -14.15 -18.51 3.30
CA ILE A 398 -14.17 -19.05 4.66
C ILE A 398 -14.92 -20.37 4.57
N CYS A 399 -14.19 -21.47 4.61
CA CYS A 399 -14.80 -22.80 4.64
C CYS A 399 -15.02 -23.22 6.09
N ILE A 400 -16.25 -23.58 6.44
CA ILE A 400 -16.52 -24.43 7.60
C ILE A 400 -16.78 -25.84 7.06
N ARG A 401 -16.01 -26.82 7.50
CA ARG A 401 -16.24 -28.23 7.15
C ARG A 401 -16.74 -28.97 8.39
N PRO A 402 -17.89 -29.65 8.33
CA PRO A 402 -18.27 -30.55 9.41
C PRO A 402 -17.22 -31.65 9.50
N LEU A 403 -16.60 -31.79 10.66
CA LEU A 403 -15.77 -32.95 10.95
C LEU A 403 -16.70 -34.15 11.08
N SER A 404 -16.62 -35.10 10.14
CA SER A 404 -17.29 -36.40 10.28
C SER A 404 -16.80 -37.08 11.55
N LEU A 405 -17.67 -37.17 12.55
CA LEU A 405 -17.44 -37.82 13.85
C LEU A 405 -17.28 -39.34 13.78
N THR A 406 -17.07 -39.93 12.60
CA THR A 406 -17.01 -41.38 12.37
C THR A 406 -15.59 -41.95 12.29
N ALA A 407 -14.55 -41.11 12.32
CA ALA A 407 -13.21 -41.55 12.67
C ALA A 407 -12.82 -40.78 13.92
N GLY A 408 -12.69 -41.50 15.04
CA GLY A 408 -12.41 -40.93 16.35
C GLY A 408 -11.30 -39.90 16.30
N PHE A 409 -11.69 -38.63 16.25
CA PHE A 409 -10.85 -37.53 16.70
C PHE A 409 -10.69 -37.74 18.20
N LYS A 410 -9.68 -38.52 18.58
CA LYS A 410 -8.99 -38.27 19.82
C LYS A 410 -8.47 -36.84 19.70
N ILE A 411 -9.14 -35.90 20.35
CA ILE A 411 -8.50 -34.67 20.79
C ILE A 411 -7.45 -35.14 21.80
N GLU A 412 -6.26 -35.47 21.27
CA GLU A 412 -5.09 -35.77 22.07
C GLU A 412 -4.66 -34.47 22.75
N GLY A 413 -5.01 -34.39 24.03
CA GLY A 413 -4.67 -33.29 24.92
C GLY A 413 -5.87 -32.84 25.76
N PRO A 414 -5.82 -32.92 27.10
CA PRO A 414 -6.61 -32.00 27.90
C PRO A 414 -6.14 -30.58 27.55
N GLU A 415 -7.07 -29.71 27.16
CA GLU A 415 -6.80 -28.30 26.88
C GLU A 415 -6.49 -27.61 28.22
N VAL A 416 -5.25 -27.79 28.71
CA VAL A 416 -4.73 -27.09 29.87
C VAL A 416 -4.33 -25.72 29.40
N LEU A 417 -5.16 -24.73 29.68
CA LEU A 417 -4.83 -23.32 29.46
C LEU A 417 -3.81 -22.89 30.50
N ARG A 418 -2.68 -22.34 30.07
CA ARG A 418 -1.56 -21.95 30.93
C ARG A 418 -1.28 -20.46 30.79
N PHE A 419 -1.18 -19.78 31.93
CA PHE A 419 -0.93 -18.35 32.02
C PHE A 419 0.27 -18.14 32.95
N SER A 420 1.43 -17.82 32.37
CA SER A 420 2.62 -17.53 33.17
C SER A 420 2.44 -16.22 33.94
N GLY A 421 3.21 -16.01 35.01
CA GLY A 421 3.16 -14.77 35.78
C GLY A 421 3.42 -13.51 34.93
N GLY A 422 4.17 -13.65 33.81
CA GLY A 422 4.45 -12.62 32.82
C GLY A 422 3.36 -12.42 31.75
N ASP A 423 2.33 -13.27 31.69
CA ASP A 423 1.20 -13.13 30.76
C ASP A 423 0.51 -11.78 30.96
N SER A 424 0.25 -11.07 29.86
CA SER A 424 -0.34 -9.72 29.86
C SER A 424 -1.80 -9.70 30.31
N ARG A 425 -2.47 -10.86 30.32
CA ARG A 425 -3.84 -11.03 30.81
C ARG A 425 -3.92 -11.21 32.32
N LEU A 426 -2.80 -11.55 32.97
CA LEU A 426 -2.70 -11.50 34.41
C LEU A 426 -2.33 -10.07 34.82
N HIS A 427 -3.11 -9.48 35.70
CA HIS A 427 -2.88 -8.17 36.27
C HIS A 427 -2.50 -8.32 37.75
N THR A 428 -1.90 -7.27 38.33
CA THR A 428 -1.47 -7.29 39.72
C THR A 428 -1.78 -5.95 40.39
N GLN A 429 -2.23 -5.99 41.64
CA GLN A 429 -2.44 -4.79 42.45
C GLN A 429 -1.23 -4.52 43.35
N VAL A 430 -0.70 -5.57 44.01
CA VAL A 430 0.35 -5.45 45.02
C VAL A 430 1.63 -6.24 44.70
N GLY A 431 1.69 -6.90 43.54
CA GLY A 431 2.84 -7.69 43.09
C GLY A 431 3.89 -6.89 42.30
N LEU A 432 5.08 -7.47 42.15
CA LEU A 432 6.10 -7.07 41.19
C LEU A 432 6.34 -8.20 40.19
N ARG A 433 6.47 -7.88 38.90
CA ARG A 433 6.98 -8.85 37.92
C ARG A 433 8.51 -8.85 37.97
N ASN A 434 9.11 -10.03 38.14
CA ASN A 434 10.56 -10.19 38.09
C ASN A 434 11.03 -10.64 36.69
N GLU A 435 12.36 -10.76 36.52
CA GLU A 435 12.99 -11.18 35.26
C GLU A 435 12.62 -12.61 34.83
N ASN A 436 12.13 -13.43 35.75
CA ASN A 436 11.71 -14.81 35.49
C ASN A 436 10.23 -14.92 35.09
N ASN A 437 9.55 -13.79 34.82
CA ASN A 437 8.11 -13.75 34.54
C ASN A 437 7.25 -14.30 35.69
N GLU A 438 7.66 -14.09 36.93
CA GLU A 438 6.88 -14.41 38.13
C GLU A 438 6.27 -13.14 38.74
N ILE A 439 5.14 -13.25 39.41
CA ILE A 439 4.53 -12.17 40.20
C ILE A 439 4.87 -12.39 41.68
N VAL A 440 5.63 -11.47 42.27
CA VAL A 440 6.22 -11.59 43.61
C VAL A 440 5.58 -10.62 44.59
N CYS A 441 5.31 -11.06 45.82
CA CYS A 441 4.83 -10.22 46.91
C CYS A 441 5.78 -9.06 47.26
N LYS A 442 5.22 -7.91 47.65
CA LYS A 442 5.95 -6.73 48.15
C LYS A 442 5.74 -6.45 49.64
N GLY A 443 5.15 -7.39 50.39
CA GLY A 443 4.72 -7.16 51.78
C GLY A 443 3.52 -6.20 51.91
N GLN A 444 2.72 -6.07 50.86
CA GLN A 444 1.51 -5.23 50.83
C GLN A 444 0.26 -6.10 50.75
N ILE A 445 -0.82 -5.66 51.39
CA ILE A 445 -2.12 -6.34 51.41
C ILE A 445 -2.92 -6.04 50.13
N GLY A 446 -3.43 -7.08 49.45
CA GLY A 446 -4.24 -6.91 48.24
C GLY A 446 -4.15 -8.10 47.28
N TYR A 447 -4.57 -7.91 46.03
CA TYR A 447 -4.47 -8.95 45.00
C TYR A 447 -3.05 -9.04 44.42
N LEU A 448 -2.37 -10.14 44.70
CA LEU A 448 -1.11 -10.47 44.06
C LEU A 448 -1.30 -10.67 42.57
N THR A 449 -2.37 -11.36 42.15
CA THR A 449 -2.76 -11.45 40.75
C THR A 449 -4.27 -11.53 40.58
N PHE A 450 -4.77 -11.07 39.45
CA PHE A 450 -6.15 -11.26 38.97
C PHE A 450 -6.19 -11.29 37.44
N GLY A 451 -7.08 -12.09 36.83
CA GLY A 451 -7.09 -12.42 35.39
C GLY A 451 -7.21 -13.94 35.18
N PRO A 452 -7.26 -14.50 33.96
CA PRO A 452 -6.95 -13.89 32.66
C PRO A 452 -8.17 -13.39 31.86
N TYR A 453 -9.36 -13.34 32.45
CA TYR A 453 -10.61 -12.91 31.80
C TYR A 453 -10.94 -13.70 30.53
N ILE A 454 -10.95 -15.02 30.65
CA ILE A 454 -11.19 -15.92 29.51
C ILE A 454 -12.64 -16.39 29.45
N ALA A 455 -13.12 -16.63 28.23
CA ALA A 455 -14.39 -17.29 28.03
C ALA A 455 -14.24 -18.80 28.20
N LEU A 456 -15.14 -19.43 28.97
CA LEU A 456 -15.22 -20.88 29.11
C LEU A 456 -16.67 -21.35 28.90
N THR A 457 -16.81 -22.50 28.24
CA THR A 457 -18.12 -23.16 28.06
C THR A 457 -18.57 -23.84 29.36
N PRO A 458 -19.87 -24.15 29.52
CA PRO A 458 -20.34 -24.91 30.67
C PRO A 458 -19.56 -26.23 30.85
N GLY A 459 -19.29 -26.58 32.11
CA GLY A 459 -18.58 -27.80 32.47
C GLY A 459 -17.78 -27.70 33.75
N THR A 460 -17.12 -28.80 34.10
CA THR A 460 -16.26 -28.89 35.28
C THR A 460 -14.80 -28.64 34.88
N TYR A 461 -14.12 -27.78 35.60
CA TYR A 461 -12.72 -27.42 35.39
C TYR A 461 -11.94 -27.56 36.68
N ARG A 462 -10.62 -27.53 36.55
CA ARG A 462 -9.66 -27.57 37.63
C ARG A 462 -8.70 -26.41 37.45
N VAL A 463 -8.65 -25.53 38.45
CA VAL A 463 -7.75 -24.38 38.48
C VAL A 463 -6.57 -24.70 39.39
N ALA A 464 -5.36 -24.63 38.87
CA ALA A 464 -4.13 -24.80 39.65
C ALA A 464 -3.31 -23.52 39.66
N VAL A 465 -2.82 -23.12 40.82
CA VAL A 465 -1.91 -21.97 40.99
C VAL A 465 -0.56 -22.46 41.46
N ARG A 466 0.52 -22.07 40.76
CA ARG A 466 1.88 -22.55 41.01
C ARG A 466 2.88 -21.43 41.28
N GLY A 467 3.95 -21.79 41.96
CA GLY A 467 5.12 -20.94 42.18
C GLY A 467 5.97 -21.39 43.37
N ALA A 468 6.54 -20.45 44.12
CA ALA A 468 7.48 -20.73 45.21
C ALA A 468 7.17 -19.93 46.47
N LEU A 469 7.39 -20.56 47.63
CA LEU A 469 7.18 -19.95 48.94
C LEU A 469 8.51 -19.37 49.45
N GLY A 470 8.47 -18.15 49.97
CA GLY A 470 9.60 -17.54 50.66
C GLY A 470 9.56 -17.75 52.19
N GLY A 471 10.48 -17.11 52.91
CA GLY A 471 10.67 -17.32 54.35
C GLY A 471 9.52 -16.80 55.22
N GLY A 472 8.73 -15.84 54.71
CA GLY A 472 7.55 -15.30 55.41
C GLY A 472 6.31 -16.21 55.39
N GLY A 473 6.29 -17.26 54.57
CA GLY A 473 5.17 -18.19 54.44
C GLY A 473 3.92 -17.56 53.79
N LEU A 474 2.77 -18.25 53.90
CA LEU A 474 1.54 -17.85 53.19
C LEU A 474 0.74 -16.76 53.91
N ALA A 475 0.88 -16.64 55.24
CA ALA A 475 0.22 -15.62 56.06
C ALA A 475 -1.26 -15.36 55.71
N GLY A 476 -2.04 -16.42 55.49
CA GLY A 476 -3.47 -16.35 55.17
C GLY A 476 -3.80 -16.01 53.71
N ALA A 477 -2.87 -16.19 52.77
CA ALA A 477 -3.14 -16.03 51.35
C ALA A 477 -4.28 -16.95 50.87
N ARG A 478 -5.13 -16.43 49.99
CA ARG A 478 -6.31 -17.14 49.48
C ARG A 478 -6.43 -17.01 47.96
N LEU A 479 -7.07 -18.02 47.37
CA LEU A 479 -7.42 -18.10 45.96
C LEU A 479 -8.93 -18.07 45.83
N ASP A 480 -9.45 -17.28 44.90
CA ASP A 480 -10.83 -17.38 44.47
C ASP A 480 -10.94 -17.32 42.94
N VAL A 481 -11.98 -17.96 42.41
CA VAL A 481 -12.31 -17.95 40.98
C VAL A 481 -13.65 -17.26 40.85
N ALA A 482 -13.70 -16.18 40.09
CA ALA A 482 -14.88 -15.34 39.93
C ALA A 482 -15.26 -15.18 38.46
N ILE A 483 -16.51 -14.83 38.23
CA ILE A 483 -17.08 -14.46 36.93
C ILE A 483 -17.90 -13.17 37.09
N ASP A 484 -18.47 -12.67 36.00
CA ASP A 484 -19.31 -11.45 36.00
C ASP A 484 -18.54 -10.25 36.57
N LYS A 485 -17.32 -10.06 36.07
CA LYS A 485 -16.37 -9.00 36.48
C LYS A 485 -16.07 -9.03 37.99
N GLY A 486 -15.96 -10.24 38.53
CA GLY A 486 -15.63 -10.46 39.94
C GLY A 486 -16.82 -10.39 40.89
N ALA A 487 -18.05 -10.20 40.39
CA ALA A 487 -19.26 -10.07 41.20
C ALA A 487 -19.76 -11.43 41.75
N ARG A 488 -19.45 -12.53 41.08
CA ARG A 488 -19.86 -13.88 41.49
C ARG A 488 -18.66 -14.80 41.68
N ILE A 489 -18.43 -15.25 42.91
CA ILE A 489 -17.39 -16.24 43.23
C ILE A 489 -17.94 -17.64 42.94
N VAL A 490 -17.25 -18.38 42.06
CA VAL A 490 -17.57 -19.75 41.67
C VAL A 490 -16.95 -20.76 42.64
N ALA A 491 -15.74 -20.49 43.13
CA ALA A 491 -15.08 -21.28 44.15
C ALA A 491 -13.98 -20.46 44.84
N GLU A 492 -13.63 -20.82 46.08
CA GLU A 492 -12.53 -20.22 46.82
C GLU A 492 -11.84 -21.25 47.73
N CYS A 493 -10.56 -21.01 48.03
CA CYS A 493 -9.81 -21.77 49.03
C CYS A 493 -8.69 -20.93 49.66
N VAL A 494 -8.20 -21.37 50.82
CA VAL A 494 -6.95 -20.87 51.40
C VAL A 494 -5.79 -21.60 50.73
N LEU A 495 -4.72 -20.89 50.37
CA LEU A 495 -3.53 -21.51 49.78
C LEU A 495 -2.83 -22.40 50.81
N GLY A 496 -2.38 -23.59 50.39
CA GLY A 496 -1.55 -24.49 51.18
C GLY A 496 -0.07 -24.40 50.79
N GLU A 497 0.81 -25.05 51.57
CA GLU A 497 2.22 -25.19 51.18
C GLU A 497 2.34 -25.83 49.79
N PRO A 498 3.26 -25.35 48.94
CA PRO A 498 3.36 -25.84 47.58
C PRO A 498 3.81 -27.31 47.58
N ASP A 499 3.17 -28.12 46.73
CA ASP A 499 3.61 -29.50 46.51
C ASP A 499 4.98 -29.57 45.81
N ARG A 500 5.46 -30.79 45.52
CA ARG A 500 6.75 -31.02 44.82
C ARG A 500 6.82 -30.36 43.43
N ASN A 501 5.68 -29.98 42.85
CA ASN A 501 5.55 -29.31 41.56
C ASN A 501 5.22 -27.80 41.71
N GLY A 502 5.40 -27.25 42.92
CA GLY A 502 5.13 -25.84 43.20
C GLY A 502 3.65 -25.47 43.27
N CYS A 503 2.72 -26.43 43.35
CA CYS A 503 1.27 -26.16 43.33
C CYS A 503 0.74 -25.76 44.71
N PHE A 504 0.27 -24.53 44.88
CA PHE A 504 -0.31 -24.01 46.14
C PHE A 504 -1.77 -24.39 46.35
N ALA A 505 -2.50 -24.53 45.25
CA ALA A 505 -3.92 -24.84 45.27
C ALA A 505 -4.32 -25.54 43.98
N ASN A 506 -5.24 -26.49 44.12
CA ASN A 506 -5.84 -27.24 43.03
C ASN A 506 -7.36 -27.25 43.26
N LEU A 507 -8.06 -26.29 42.67
CA LEU A 507 -9.44 -25.94 42.98
C LEU A 507 -10.38 -26.43 41.87
N PRO A 508 -11.25 -27.43 42.14
CA PRO A 508 -12.29 -27.81 41.19
C PRO A 508 -13.37 -26.73 41.12
N ILE A 509 -13.83 -26.41 39.92
CA ILE A 509 -14.92 -25.45 39.67
C ILE A 509 -15.95 -26.06 38.72
N SER A 510 -17.22 -25.67 38.86
CA SER A 510 -18.30 -26.07 37.96
C SER A 510 -18.99 -24.84 37.40
N LEU A 511 -19.06 -24.74 36.07
CA LEU A 511 -19.78 -23.68 35.36
C LEU A 511 -21.07 -24.25 34.77
N ASN A 512 -22.21 -23.77 35.25
CA ASN A 512 -23.53 -24.20 34.75
C ASN A 512 -23.92 -23.49 33.44
N GLU A 513 -23.30 -22.34 33.18
CA GLU A 513 -23.54 -21.51 32.00
C GLU A 513 -22.20 -21.07 31.40
N GLN A 514 -22.25 -20.59 30.16
CA GLN A 514 -21.06 -20.04 29.51
C GLN A 514 -20.68 -18.74 30.21
N CYS A 515 -19.41 -18.61 30.59
CA CYS A 515 -18.86 -17.34 31.08
C CYS A 515 -17.96 -16.72 30.00
N SER A 516 -17.91 -15.39 29.95
CA SER A 516 -17.05 -14.65 29.02
C SER A 516 -15.78 -14.11 29.65
N ASP A 517 -15.67 -14.16 30.98
CA ASP A 517 -14.72 -13.37 31.75
C ASP A 517 -14.24 -14.07 33.03
N LEU A 518 -13.98 -15.39 32.97
CA LEU A 518 -13.46 -16.12 34.13
C LEU A 518 -12.14 -15.50 34.62
N GLU A 519 -12.14 -15.18 35.91
CA GLU A 519 -11.08 -14.48 36.62
C GLU A 519 -10.58 -15.35 37.78
N VAL A 520 -9.27 -15.59 37.84
CA VAL A 520 -8.59 -16.26 38.95
C VAL A 520 -7.85 -15.20 39.75
N ARG A 521 -8.18 -15.08 41.05
CA ARG A 521 -7.64 -14.04 41.93
C ARG A 521 -6.87 -14.66 43.09
N VAL A 522 -5.67 -14.14 43.34
CA VAL A 522 -4.85 -14.51 44.50
C VAL A 522 -4.71 -13.30 45.40
N TRP A 523 -5.27 -13.37 46.59
CA TRP A 523 -5.19 -12.32 47.60
C TRP A 523 -4.13 -12.67 48.65
N VAL A 524 -3.34 -11.68 49.05
CA VAL A 524 -2.22 -11.83 49.98
C VAL A 524 -2.28 -10.78 51.10
N SER A 525 -1.72 -11.12 52.26
CA SER A 525 -1.56 -10.18 53.39
C SER A 525 -0.16 -9.55 53.36
N SER A 526 0.08 -8.56 54.24
CA SER A 526 1.41 -7.94 54.36
C SER A 526 2.49 -8.90 54.86
N GLY A 527 2.11 -10.02 55.49
CA GLY A 527 3.04 -11.07 55.94
C GLY A 527 3.30 -12.17 54.91
N THR A 528 2.60 -12.18 53.76
CA THR A 528 2.73 -13.24 52.76
C THR A 528 4.02 -13.05 51.95
N ASP A 529 4.82 -14.10 51.87
CA ASP A 529 6.03 -14.18 51.04
C ASP A 529 5.87 -15.31 50.01
N LEU A 530 5.31 -14.94 48.86
CA LEU A 530 4.89 -15.84 47.79
C LEU A 530 5.35 -15.30 46.43
N ARG A 531 5.75 -16.20 45.54
CA ARG A 531 6.01 -15.93 44.11
C ARG A 531 5.09 -16.80 43.28
N LEU A 532 4.33 -16.22 42.37
CA LEU A 532 3.41 -16.91 41.48
C LEU A 532 4.03 -17.01 40.07
N SER A 533 4.19 -18.23 39.57
CA SER A 533 4.79 -18.49 38.26
C SER A 533 3.78 -18.89 37.19
N MET A 534 2.65 -19.53 37.56
CA MET A 534 1.70 -20.07 36.60
C MET A 534 0.29 -20.20 37.19
N ILE A 535 -0.73 -19.93 36.35
CA ILE A 535 -2.11 -20.38 36.54
C ILE A 535 -2.43 -21.39 35.43
N GLU A 536 -2.95 -22.55 35.80
CA GLU A 536 -3.43 -23.57 34.88
C GLU A 536 -4.94 -23.76 35.03
N ILE A 537 -5.67 -23.84 33.92
CA ILE A 537 -7.10 -24.13 33.90
C ILE A 537 -7.29 -25.34 32.98
N GLU A 538 -7.69 -26.46 33.56
CA GLU A 538 -7.88 -27.72 32.84
C GLU A 538 -9.35 -28.15 32.91
N ARG A 539 -9.94 -28.52 31.78
CA ARG A 539 -11.28 -29.14 31.79
C ARG A 539 -11.20 -30.55 32.37
N SER A 540 -11.96 -30.81 33.42
CA SER A 540 -12.04 -32.15 34.02
C SER A 540 -12.82 -33.08 33.09
N ARG A 541 -12.31 -34.30 32.88
CA ARG A 541 -12.96 -35.34 32.06
C ARG A 541 -13.84 -36.30 32.88
N LEU A 542 -14.12 -35.99 34.15
CA LEU A 542 -14.91 -36.87 35.02
C LEU A 542 -16.39 -36.91 34.61
N ASP A 543 -16.87 -38.14 34.46
CA ASP A 543 -18.12 -38.60 33.86
C ASP A 543 -19.39 -38.08 34.55
N VAL A 544 -20.34 -37.57 33.76
CA VAL A 544 -21.74 -37.47 34.16
C VAL A 544 -22.38 -38.85 33.99
N ALA A 545 -22.12 -39.74 34.94
CA ALA A 545 -22.90 -40.94 35.14
C ALA A 545 -23.41 -40.97 36.58
N ALA A 546 -24.53 -40.27 36.84
CA ALA A 546 -25.59 -40.73 37.76
C ALA A 546 -26.72 -39.69 37.96
N SER A 547 -27.94 -40.19 37.76
CA SER A 547 -29.22 -39.82 38.40
C SER A 547 -29.80 -38.40 38.21
N VAL A 548 -30.83 -38.27 37.38
CA VAL A 548 -32.23 -38.10 37.87
C VAL A 548 -33.19 -38.84 36.93
N SER A 549 -33.87 -39.83 37.51
CA SER A 549 -34.98 -40.59 36.96
C SER A 549 -36.31 -39.84 37.15
N GLY A 550 -37.16 -39.86 36.12
CA GLY A 550 -38.62 -39.97 36.27
C GLY A 550 -39.46 -38.68 36.21
N CYS A 551 -40.13 -38.45 35.07
CA CYS A 551 -41.60 -38.54 35.02
C CYS A 551 -42.13 -38.44 33.59
N ASP A 552 -42.95 -39.43 33.24
CA ASP A 552 -43.85 -39.51 32.09
C ASP A 552 -44.82 -38.32 32.00
N ALA A 553 -45.15 -37.91 30.76
CA ALA A 553 -46.54 -37.70 30.36
C ALA A 553 -46.69 -37.73 28.83
N ARG A 554 -47.53 -38.66 28.37
CA ARG A 554 -48.01 -38.91 27.00
C ARG A 554 -49.02 -37.86 26.51
N LEU A 555 -49.16 -37.81 25.17
CA LEU A 555 -50.39 -37.67 24.32
C LEU A 555 -50.05 -36.75 23.12
N SER A 556 -50.39 -37.01 21.86
CA SER A 556 -51.29 -37.99 21.22
C SER A 556 -51.07 -38.01 19.69
N LEU A 557 -51.40 -39.14 19.07
CA LEU A 557 -51.42 -39.45 17.63
C LEU A 557 -52.57 -38.77 16.85
N GLN A 558 -52.33 -38.48 15.56
CA GLN A 558 -53.18 -38.78 14.37
C GLN A 558 -52.45 -38.20 13.11
N ALA A 559 -51.84 -39.01 12.24
CA ALA A 559 -52.39 -39.78 11.12
C ALA A 559 -53.00 -38.91 9.99
N ASP A 560 -52.28 -38.77 8.86
CA ASP A 560 -52.72 -39.28 7.55
C ASP A 560 -51.66 -39.08 6.44
N MET A 561 -51.55 -40.12 5.60
CA MET A 561 -50.80 -40.29 4.34
C MET A 561 -51.85 -40.45 3.21
N PRO A 562 -51.55 -40.71 1.91
CA PRO A 562 -50.38 -40.45 1.06
C PRO A 562 -50.77 -39.95 -0.37
N THR A 563 -49.78 -39.77 -1.26
CA THR A 563 -49.63 -40.31 -2.65
C THR A 563 -48.84 -39.31 -3.51
N GLU A 564 -47.67 -39.60 -4.09
CA GLU A 564 -47.20 -40.59 -5.09
C GLU A 564 -47.00 -39.99 -6.49
N HIS A 565 -46.03 -40.55 -7.23
CA HIS A 565 -45.55 -40.25 -8.60
C HIS A 565 -44.45 -39.17 -8.66
N GLY A 566 -43.20 -39.42 -9.05
CA GLY A 566 -42.64 -40.51 -9.85
C GLY A 566 -42.11 -39.93 -11.17
N VAL A 567 -40.79 -39.98 -11.39
CA VAL A 567 -40.09 -40.42 -12.62
C VAL A 567 -38.65 -39.90 -12.60
N ARG A 568 -37.75 -40.88 -12.70
CA ARG A 568 -36.31 -40.77 -12.93
C ARG A 568 -36.05 -40.50 -14.41
N THR A 569 -35.01 -39.73 -14.73
CA THR A 569 -34.09 -40.10 -15.82
C THR A 569 -32.66 -39.69 -15.50
N LYS A 570 -31.76 -40.69 -15.61
CA LYS A 570 -30.29 -40.62 -15.60
C LYS A 570 -29.81 -40.73 -17.06
N VAL A 571 -28.49 -40.54 -17.25
CA VAL A 571 -27.62 -40.93 -18.39
C VAL A 571 -27.42 -39.83 -19.44
N CYS A 572 -26.25 -39.57 -20.03
CA CYS A 572 -24.82 -39.65 -19.70
C CYS A 572 -24.09 -38.89 -20.85
N LEU A 573 -22.91 -38.36 -20.52
CA LEU A 573 -21.75 -38.01 -21.35
C LEU A 573 -21.70 -38.42 -22.84
N GLY A 574 -21.26 -37.47 -23.66
CA GLY A 574 -20.44 -37.61 -24.87
C GLY A 574 -19.42 -36.49 -24.89
#